data_AF-A0AAD8EV33-F1
#
_entry.id   AF-A0AAD8EV33-F1
#
_cell.length_a   1.000
_cell.length_b   1.000
_cell.length_c   1.000
_cell.angle_alpha   90.00
_cell.angle_beta   90.00
_cell.angle_gamma   90.00
#
_symmetry.space_group_name_H-M   'P 1'
#
loop_
_entity.id
_entity.type
_entity.pdbx_description
1 polymer ?
#
loop_
_entity_poly.entity_id
_entity_poly.type
_entity_poly.pdbx_seq_one_letter_code
_entity_poly.pdbx_strand_id
1 'polypeptide(L)'
;MFMCLALFLTGLLVANGQHHWVHQCPACSDPYDHTTCTHVQDCHNTHEICLFKLDLALNNRVDYYCTNYHQCQNYASFPCDFDAKEDCYFCCLDVPSCNQQREALFMGILHG
;
A
#
# COMPACT_ATOMS: atom_id res chain seq x y z
N MET A 1 39.93 -1.43 52.99
CA MET A 1 39.35 -0.06 53.05
C MET A 1 39.36 0.47 51.63
N PHE A 2 38.16 0.69 51.07
CA PHE A 2 37.78 1.47 49.86
C PHE A 2 38.82 1.60 48.72
N MET A 3 38.51 1.31 47.45
CA MET A 3 37.45 1.99 46.72
C MET A 3 37.20 1.29 45.38
N CYS A 4 35.97 0.83 45.17
CA CYS A 4 35.39 0.67 43.84
C CYS A 4 35.29 2.07 43.20
N LEU A 5 35.83 2.26 41.99
CA LEU A 5 35.35 3.32 41.11
C LEU A 5 35.13 2.73 39.71
N ALA A 6 33.91 2.24 39.53
CA ALA A 6 33.31 2.07 38.24
C ALA A 6 32.98 3.45 37.66
N LEU A 7 33.48 3.77 36.48
CA LEU A 7 32.92 4.83 35.64
C LEU A 7 32.65 4.24 34.26
N PHE A 8 31.51 3.57 34.19
CA PHE A 8 30.76 3.31 32.95
C PHE A 8 30.38 4.66 32.33
N LEU A 9 31.06 5.05 31.26
CA LEU A 9 30.67 6.17 30.40
C LEU A 9 30.79 5.74 28.94
N THR A 10 30.13 4.64 28.59
CA THR A 10 29.73 4.40 27.19
C THR A 10 28.46 5.21 26.95
N GLY A 11 28.64 6.42 26.44
CA GLY A 11 27.56 7.29 26.01
C GLY A 11 26.68 6.56 24.99
N LEU A 12 25.42 6.32 25.36
CA LEU A 12 24.38 5.95 24.40
C LEU A 12 24.16 7.15 23.48
N LEU A 13 24.75 7.11 22.30
CA LEU A 13 24.25 7.84 21.14
C LEU A 13 22.93 7.18 20.73
N VAL A 14 21.83 7.62 21.33
CA VAL A 14 20.50 7.35 20.78
C VAL A 14 20.36 8.21 19.54
N ALA A 15 20.75 7.65 18.39
CA ALA A 15 20.35 8.18 17.10
C ALA A 15 18.82 8.02 17.02
N ASN A 16 18.09 9.10 17.31
CA ASN A 16 16.69 9.22 16.92
C ASN A 16 16.63 9.24 15.39
N GLY A 17 16.69 8.05 14.79
CA GLY A 17 16.31 7.84 13.40
C GLY A 17 14.81 8.08 13.31
N GLN A 18 14.40 9.33 13.09
CA GLN A 18 13.07 9.60 12.55
C GLN A 18 13.06 9.02 11.13
N HIS A 19 12.71 7.74 11.03
CA HIS A 19 12.32 7.13 9.78
C HIS A 19 11.07 7.88 9.30
N HIS A 20 11.26 8.87 8.43
CA HIS A 20 10.20 9.33 7.56
C HIS A 20 9.92 8.15 6.63
N TRP A 21 8.97 7.30 7.01
CA TRP A 21 8.54 6.19 6.17
C TRP A 21 7.82 6.81 4.97
N VAL A 22 8.53 6.96 3.86
CA VAL A 22 7.90 7.28 2.58
C VAL A 22 7.07 6.06 2.21
N HIS A 23 5.76 6.14 2.42
CA HIS A 23 4.82 5.12 1.97
C HIS A 23 4.78 5.17 0.44
N GLN A 24 4.74 4.00 -0.20
CA GLN A 24 4.76 3.88 -1.66
C GLN A 24 3.61 2.99 -2.11
N CYS A 25 3.00 3.36 -3.22
CA CYS A 25 1.98 2.56 -3.90
C CYS A 25 2.47 2.13 -5.28
N PRO A 26 1.95 1.03 -5.84
CA PRO A 26 2.24 0.68 -7.23
C PRO A 26 1.74 1.76 -8.19
N ALA A 27 2.33 1.78 -9.37
CA ALA A 27 1.89 2.59 -10.50
C ALA A 27 2.04 1.78 -11.79
N CYS A 28 1.09 1.95 -12.70
CA CYS A 28 1.04 1.27 -13.99
C CYS A 28 1.43 2.22 -15.10
N SER A 29 2.29 1.78 -16.03
CA SER A 29 2.57 2.58 -17.23
C SER A 29 1.40 2.56 -18.21
N ASP A 30 0.65 1.45 -18.24
CA ASP A 30 -0.62 1.32 -18.96
C ASP A 30 -1.70 0.84 -17.98
N PRO A 31 -2.72 1.66 -17.67
CA PRO A 31 -3.77 1.25 -16.75
C PRO A 31 -4.69 0.16 -17.32
N TYR A 32 -4.63 -0.18 -18.60
CA TYR A 32 -5.41 -1.28 -19.19
C TYR A 32 -4.66 -2.62 -19.21
N ASP A 33 -3.38 -2.63 -18.82
CA ASP A 33 -2.57 -3.84 -18.68
C ASP A 33 -1.98 -3.92 -17.27
N HIS A 34 -2.60 -4.75 -16.43
CA HIS A 34 -2.23 -4.97 -15.04
C HIS A 34 -0.79 -5.49 -14.86
N THR A 35 -0.18 -6.08 -15.91
CA THR A 35 1.21 -6.57 -15.86
C THR A 35 2.23 -5.43 -15.90
N THR A 36 1.81 -4.23 -16.34
CA THR A 36 2.67 -3.04 -16.41
C THR A 36 2.75 -2.26 -15.09
N CYS A 37 2.02 -2.71 -14.06
CA CYS A 37 2.03 -2.14 -12.71
C CYS A 37 3.28 -2.55 -11.92
N THR A 38 4.46 -2.35 -12.51
CA THR A 38 5.77 -2.68 -11.94
C THR A 38 6.48 -1.47 -11.33
N HIS A 39 5.99 -0.27 -11.61
CA HIS A 39 6.54 0.96 -11.05
C HIS A 39 5.93 1.25 -9.68
N VAL A 40 6.55 2.18 -8.97
CA VAL A 40 6.06 2.68 -7.68
C VAL A 40 5.97 4.20 -7.74
N GLN A 41 5.05 4.75 -6.97
CA GLN A 41 4.91 6.18 -6.76
C GLN A 41 5.05 6.49 -5.26
N ASP A 42 5.76 7.57 -4.96
CA ASP A 42 5.90 8.07 -3.60
C ASP A 42 4.60 8.74 -3.16
N CYS A 43 4.11 8.33 -2.00
CA CYS A 43 2.94 8.93 -1.40
C CYS A 43 3.30 10.15 -0.56
N HIS A 44 2.37 11.09 -0.46
CA HIS A 44 2.45 12.18 0.50
C HIS A 44 2.58 11.61 1.92
N ASN A 45 3.30 12.31 2.80
CA ASN A 45 3.58 11.84 4.17
C ASN A 45 2.35 11.68 5.07
N THR A 46 1.20 12.18 4.63
CA THR A 46 -0.09 11.96 5.30
C THR A 46 -0.81 10.70 4.84
N HIS A 47 -0.46 10.17 3.66
CA HIS A 47 -1.06 8.97 3.09
C HIS A 47 -0.34 7.73 3.61
N GLU A 48 -1.12 6.79 4.14
CA GLU A 48 -0.63 5.63 4.87
C GLU A 48 -1.09 4.30 4.25
N ILE A 49 -1.92 4.37 3.20
CA ILE A 49 -2.46 3.19 2.52
C ILE A 49 -2.65 3.45 1.02
N CYS A 50 -2.64 2.36 0.25
CA CYS A 50 -2.97 2.37 -1.16
C CYS A 50 -4.43 1.93 -1.38
N LEU A 51 -5.18 2.74 -2.13
CA LEU A 51 -6.47 2.38 -2.68
C LEU A 51 -6.26 1.86 -4.09
N PHE A 52 -6.58 0.59 -4.31
CA PHE A 52 -6.62 -0.04 -5.62
C PHE A 52 -8.04 0.04 -6.18
N LYS A 53 -8.17 0.59 -7.39
CA LYS A 53 -9.42 0.66 -8.14
C LYS A 53 -9.33 -0.27 -9.35
N LEU A 54 -10.35 -1.11 -9.51
CA LEU A 54 -10.56 -1.93 -10.69
C LEU A 54 -11.88 -1.52 -11.35
N ASP A 55 -11.79 -0.90 -12.51
CA ASP A 55 -12.95 -0.47 -13.30
C ASP A 55 -13.28 -1.57 -14.33
N LEU A 56 -14.34 -2.31 -14.04
CA LEU A 56 -14.78 -3.45 -14.86
C LEU A 56 -15.51 -3.00 -16.13
N ALA A 57 -16.07 -1.79 -16.14
CA ALA A 57 -16.71 -1.23 -17.33
C ALA A 57 -15.68 -0.82 -18.39
N LEU A 58 -14.50 -0.36 -17.96
CA LEU A 58 -13.41 0.10 -18.82
C LEU A 58 -12.35 -0.97 -19.06
N ASN A 59 -12.78 -2.19 -19.43
CA ASN A 59 -11.88 -3.30 -19.79
C ASN A 59 -10.88 -3.63 -18.66
N ASN A 60 -11.38 -3.73 -17.42
CA ASN A 60 -10.59 -4.04 -16.23
C ASN A 60 -9.44 -3.04 -16.00
N ARG A 61 -9.73 -1.74 -16.20
CA ARG A 61 -8.76 -0.67 -15.98
C ARG A 61 -8.36 -0.63 -14.51
N VAL A 62 -7.05 -0.58 -14.27
CA VAL A 62 -6.42 -0.60 -12.95
C VAL A 62 -5.85 0.76 -12.61
N ASP A 63 -6.15 1.24 -11.41
CA ASP A 63 -5.50 2.41 -10.81
C ASP A 63 -5.09 2.16 -9.37
N TYR A 64 -4.06 2.89 -8.95
CA TYR A 64 -3.61 2.96 -7.56
C TYR A 64 -3.55 4.41 -7.10
N TYR A 65 -4.09 4.67 -5.91
CA TYR A 65 -4.10 5.98 -5.29
C TYR A 65 -3.50 5.91 -3.89
N CYS A 66 -2.60 6.85 -3.57
CA CYS A 66 -2.18 7.09 -2.20
C CYS A 66 -3.31 7.77 -1.43
N THR A 67 -3.70 7.23 -0.28
CA THR A 67 -4.80 7.78 0.54
C THR A 67 -4.60 7.49 2.03
N ASN A 68 -5.60 7.84 2.84
CA ASN A 68 -5.65 7.56 4.27
C ASN A 68 -6.54 6.34 4.53
N TYR A 69 -6.29 5.65 5.64
CA TYR A 69 -6.97 4.42 6.02
C TYR A 69 -8.50 4.56 5.98
N HIS A 70 -9.03 5.60 6.63
CA HIS A 70 -10.48 5.83 6.70
C HIS A 70 -11.12 6.01 5.32
N GLN A 71 -10.48 6.75 4.42
CA GLN A 71 -10.99 6.96 3.06
C GLN A 71 -10.96 5.65 2.27
N CYS A 72 -9.87 4.88 2.36
CA CYS A 72 -9.76 3.60 1.70
C CYS A 72 -10.86 2.62 2.17
N GLN A 73 -11.05 2.49 3.49
CA GLN A 73 -12.08 1.62 4.06
C GLN A 73 -13.50 2.02 3.63
N ASN A 74 -13.78 3.31 3.51
CA ASN A 74 -15.08 3.77 3.03
C ASN A 74 -15.34 3.31 1.59
N TYR A 75 -14.37 3.44 0.68
CA TYR A 75 -14.52 2.92 -0.69
C TYR A 75 -14.57 1.39 -0.74
N ALA A 76 -13.70 0.71 0.01
CA ALA A 76 -13.67 -0.76 0.06
C ALA A 76 -14.86 -1.38 0.79
N SER A 77 -15.69 -0.57 1.47
CA SER A 77 -16.94 -1.03 2.10
C SER A 77 -18.06 -1.30 1.10
N PHE A 78 -17.96 -0.73 -0.11
CA PHE A 78 -18.92 -1.02 -1.17
C PHE A 78 -18.65 -2.42 -1.73
N PRO A 79 -19.69 -3.27 -1.86
CA PRO A 79 -19.50 -4.60 -2.43
C PRO A 79 -19.02 -4.48 -3.88
N CYS A 80 -18.07 -5.33 -4.25
CA CYS A 80 -17.62 -5.49 -5.63
C CYS A 80 -18.42 -6.61 -6.29
N ASP A 81 -19.23 -6.27 -7.29
CA ASP A 81 -19.91 -7.24 -8.14
C ASP A 81 -19.22 -7.27 -9.51
N PHE A 82 -18.57 -8.39 -9.82
CA PHE A 82 -17.83 -8.58 -11.07
C PHE A 82 -18.74 -8.66 -12.31
N ASP A 83 -20.00 -9.02 -12.12
CA ASP A 83 -20.98 -9.15 -13.21
C ASP A 83 -21.69 -7.82 -13.51
N ALA A 84 -21.77 -6.92 -12.53
CA ALA A 84 -22.46 -5.64 -12.65
C ALA A 84 -21.71 -4.59 -13.51
N LYS A 85 -20.45 -4.87 -13.89
CA LYS A 85 -19.56 -3.91 -14.60
C LYS A 85 -19.39 -2.60 -13.83
N GLU A 86 -19.18 -2.69 -12.53
CA GLU A 86 -18.99 -1.53 -11.66
C GLU A 86 -17.51 -1.31 -11.32
N ASP A 87 -17.25 -0.23 -10.58
CA ASP A 87 -15.94 0.02 -9.99
C ASP A 87 -15.79 -0.79 -8.69
N CYS A 88 -14.72 -1.56 -8.61
CA CYS A 88 -14.34 -2.29 -7.43
C CYS A 88 -13.16 -1.61 -6.73
N TYR A 89 -13.23 -1.54 -5.40
CA TYR A 89 -12.24 -0.84 -4.58
C TYR A 89 -11.67 -1.77 -3.53
N PHE A 90 -10.35 -1.75 -3.40
CA PHE A 90 -9.62 -2.58 -2.46
C PHE A 90 -8.52 -1.77 -1.77
N CYS A 91 -8.15 -2.21 -0.58
CA CYS A 91 -7.09 -1.58 0.21
C CYS A 91 -5.90 -2.52 0.34
N CYS A 92 -4.69 -1.97 0.23
CA CYS A 92 -3.42 -2.66 0.45
C CYS A 92 -2.41 -1.72 1.12
N LEU A 93 -1.53 -2.27 1.96
CA LEU A 93 -0.70 -1.49 2.89
C LEU A 93 0.69 -1.14 2.35
N ASP A 94 1.14 -1.83 1.32
CA ASP A 94 2.46 -1.65 0.72
C ASP A 94 2.50 -2.25 -0.69
N VAL A 95 3.54 -1.93 -1.45
CA VAL A 95 3.72 -2.42 -2.83
C VAL A 95 3.61 -3.97 -2.93
N PRO A 96 4.27 -4.77 -2.06
CA PRO A 96 4.13 -6.23 -2.10
C PRO A 96 2.69 -6.72 -1.91
N SER A 97 1.97 -6.24 -0.89
CA SER A 97 0.58 -6.64 -0.63
C SER A 97 -0.36 -6.22 -1.74
N CYS A 98 -0.14 -5.03 -2.32
CA CYS A 98 -0.89 -4.56 -3.48
C CYS A 98 -0.67 -5.42 -4.73
N ASN A 99 0.57 -5.84 -4.97
CA ASN A 99 0.89 -6.72 -6.10
C ASN A 99 0.27 -8.10 -5.92
N GLN A 100 0.37 -8.68 -4.71
CA GLN A 100 -0.23 -9.97 -4.41
C GLN A 100 -1.77 -9.93 -4.54
N GLN A 101 -2.41 -8.87 -4.07
CA GLN A 101 -3.86 -8.68 -4.20
C GLN A 101 -4.27 -8.58 -5.67
N ARG A 102 -3.56 -7.78 -6.48
CA ARG A 102 -3.80 -7.66 -7.92
C ARG A 102 -3.65 -9.00 -8.62
N GLU A 103 -2.55 -9.71 -8.38
CA GLU A 103 -2.33 -11.04 -8.97
C GLU A 103 -3.45 -12.01 -8.59
N ALA A 104 -3.86 -12.03 -7.33
CA ALA A 104 -4.95 -12.89 -6.88
C ALA A 104 -6.31 -12.56 -7.54
N LEU A 105 -6.60 -11.28 -7.82
CA LEU A 105 -7.77 -10.87 -8.60
C LEU A 105 -7.67 -11.38 -10.04
N PHE A 106 -6.59 -11.07 -10.76
CA PHE A 106 -6.45 -11.44 -12.17
C PHE A 106 -6.24 -12.95 -12.41
N MET A 107 -5.83 -13.72 -11.39
CA MET A 107 -5.84 -15.18 -11.42
C MET A 107 -7.21 -15.80 -11.09
N GLY A 108 -8.22 -14.99 -10.75
CA GLY A 108 -9.57 -15.43 -10.41
C GLY A 108 -9.72 -16.01 -9.01
N ILE A 109 -8.72 -15.85 -8.14
CA ILE A 109 -8.72 -16.39 -6.77
C ILE A 109 -9.66 -15.59 -5.87
N LEU A 110 -9.82 -14.29 -6.15
CA LEU A 110 -10.64 -13.36 -5.37
C LEU A 110 -11.99 -13.02 -6.05
N HIS A 111 -12.36 -13.71 -7.14
CA HIS A 111 -13.61 -13.55 -7.87
C HIS A 111 -14.70 -14.58 -7.47
N GLY A 112 -14.54 -15.23 -6.31
CA GLY A 112 -15.39 -16.34 -5.84
C GLY A 112 -16.30 -15.98 -4.68
#